data_AF-A0A162GAD0-F1
#
_entry.id   AF-A0A162GAD0-F1
#
_cell.length_a   1.000
_cell.length_b   1.000
_cell.length_c   1.000
_cell.angle_alpha   90.00
_cell.angle_beta   90.00
_cell.angle_gamma   90.00
#
_symmetry.space_group_name_H-M   'P 1'
#
loop_
_entity.id
_entity.type
_entity.pdbx_description
1 polymer ?
#
loop_
_entity_poly.entity_id
_entity_poly.type
_entity_poly.pdbx_seq_one_letter_code
_entity_poly.pdbx_strand_id
1 'polypeptide(L)'
;MNFFAENLQVFKKVCLPIFALVVLSSNIDQYLNLHIENALRDPQGAQQQVYWLGFLSIISSVVFPVLLITVALYALNTLTGWTQTLSEFMEKNLNQVFIETLRSWGKTLLWSLLLILPGIWKYIEYSLVPLVVTSSKAYDEGKEDALQKSAQIVRKNWFKILAVFVFFHLFVPVTLSALFDAYRLIWKTPIASLALSALDTYLLILSTQILFNIFRSEVRKHDAHV
;
A
#
# COMPACT_ATOMS: atom_id res chain seq x y z
N MET A 1 -18.29 -8.00 17.15
CA MET A 1 -17.26 -8.81 17.83
C MET A 1 -16.29 -9.53 16.90
N ASN A 2 -16.60 -9.77 15.61
CA ASN A 2 -15.71 -10.53 14.73
C ASN A 2 -14.47 -9.76 14.21
N PHE A 3 -14.51 -8.43 14.12
CA PHE A 3 -13.41 -7.63 13.54
C PHE A 3 -12.06 -7.84 14.23
N PHE A 4 -12.02 -7.82 15.57
CA PHE A 4 -10.79 -8.00 16.33
C PHE A 4 -10.24 -9.42 16.22
N ALA A 5 -11.12 -10.43 16.21
CA ALA A 5 -10.72 -11.82 16.02
C ALA A 5 -10.14 -12.03 14.61
N GLU A 6 -10.79 -11.49 13.58
CA GLU A 6 -10.28 -11.51 12.20
C GLU A 6 -8.93 -10.77 12.11
N ASN A 7 -8.81 -9.58 12.72
CA ASN A 7 -7.56 -8.81 12.71
C ASN A 7 -6.41 -9.60 13.33
N LEU A 8 -6.66 -10.24 14.48
CA LEU A 8 -5.65 -11.07 15.14
C LEU A 8 -5.23 -12.28 14.29
N GLN A 9 -6.17 -12.89 13.56
CA GLN A 9 -5.85 -14.00 12.66
C GLN A 9 -5.02 -13.53 11.45
N VAL A 10 -5.40 -12.41 10.82
CA VAL A 10 -4.62 -11.78 9.75
C VAL A 10 -3.22 -11.47 10.24
N PHE A 11 -3.12 -10.77 11.38
CA PHE A 11 -1.85 -10.38 11.98
C PHE A 11 -0.95 -11.59 12.24
N LYS A 12 -1.45 -12.64 12.88
CA LYS A 12 -0.67 -13.87 13.12
C LYS A 12 -0.13 -14.51 11.84
N LYS A 13 -0.86 -14.41 10.72
CA LYS A 13 -0.49 -15.06 9.47
C LYS A 13 0.58 -14.31 8.68
N VAL A 14 0.52 -12.98 8.66
CA VAL A 14 1.37 -12.15 7.78
C VAL A 14 2.23 -11.11 8.51
N CYS A 15 2.18 -11.03 9.84
CA CYS A 15 3.01 -10.06 10.58
C CYS A 15 4.50 -10.23 10.26
N LEU A 16 5.05 -11.44 10.29
CA LEU A 16 6.48 -11.65 10.02
C LEU A 16 6.91 -11.25 8.61
N PRO A 17 6.27 -11.73 7.51
CA PRO A 17 6.67 -11.33 6.17
C PRO A 17 6.45 -9.83 5.91
N ILE A 18 5.36 -9.25 6.41
CA ILE A 18 5.11 -7.80 6.26
C ILE A 18 6.13 -6.99 7.06
N PHE A 19 6.43 -7.39 8.31
CA PHE A 19 7.43 -6.73 9.13
C PHE A 19 8.81 -6.74 8.47
N ALA A 20 9.24 -7.89 7.96
CA ALA A 20 10.51 -7.98 7.23
C ALA A 20 10.53 -7.06 6.00
N LEU A 21 9.43 -6.97 5.25
CA LEU A 21 9.31 -6.06 4.11
C LEU A 21 9.30 -4.58 4.54
N VAL A 22 8.64 -4.22 5.63
CA VAL A 22 8.61 -2.86 6.17
C VAL A 22 10.00 -2.43 6.63
N VAL A 23 10.71 -3.29 7.36
CA VAL A 23 12.10 -3.03 7.78
C VAL A 23 12.99 -2.88 6.55
N LEU A 24 12.88 -3.77 5.56
CA LEU A 24 13.69 -3.69 4.35
C LEU A 24 13.40 -2.40 3.55
N SER A 25 12.13 -2.11 3.29
CA SER A 25 11.68 -0.92 2.55
C SER A 25 12.15 0.36 3.23
N SER A 26 11.90 0.50 4.54
CA SER A 26 12.28 1.70 5.29
C SER A 26 13.80 1.93 5.29
N ASN A 27 14.59 0.87 5.39
CA ASN A 27 16.05 0.98 5.33
C ASN A 27 16.56 1.36 3.94
N ILE A 28 15.98 0.80 2.88
CA ILE A 28 16.31 1.18 1.50
C ILE A 28 15.94 2.63 1.25
N ASP A 29 14.74 3.06 1.63
CA ASP A 29 14.29 4.44 1.43
C ASP A 29 15.16 5.44 2.19
N GLN A 30 15.53 5.13 3.44
CA GLN A 30 16.46 5.96 4.22
C GLN A 30 17.85 6.02 3.58
N TYR A 31 18.38 4.87 3.15
CA TYR A 31 19.66 4.81 2.48
C TYR A 31 19.67 5.67 1.21
N LEU A 32 18.65 5.53 0.35
CA LEU A 32 18.52 6.31 -0.87
C LEU A 32 18.40 7.81 -0.58
N ASN A 33 17.56 8.20 0.38
CA ASN A 33 17.36 9.61 0.73
C ASN A 33 18.64 10.27 1.25
N LEU A 34 19.40 9.59 2.12
CA LEU A 34 20.68 10.13 2.62
C LEU A 34 21.70 10.32 1.51
N HIS A 35 21.79 9.38 0.56
CA HIS A 35 22.73 9.50 -0.56
C HIS A 35 22.30 10.58 -1.57
N ILE A 36 20.99 10.73 -1.82
CA ILE A 36 20.46 11.81 -2.65
C ILE A 36 20.75 13.16 -2.00
N GLU A 37 20.50 13.31 -0.70
CA GLU A 37 20.75 14.55 0.04
C GLU A 37 22.24 14.93 0.02
N ASN A 38 23.12 13.96 0.27
CA ASN A 38 24.57 14.19 0.21
C ASN A 38 25.04 14.58 -1.20
N ALA A 39 24.53 13.92 -2.24
CA ALA A 39 24.85 14.24 -3.62
C ALA A 39 24.35 15.65 -4.02
N LEU A 40 23.17 16.06 -3.55
CA LEU A 40 22.63 17.41 -3.81
C LEU A 40 23.42 18.52 -3.10
N ARG A 41 24.08 18.20 -1.99
CA ARG A 41 24.92 19.16 -1.24
C ARG A 41 26.34 19.30 -1.80
N ASP A 42 26.77 18.41 -2.70
CA ASP A 42 28.11 18.45 -3.29
C ASP A 42 28.23 19.58 -4.34
N PRO A 43 29.09 20.60 -4.11
CA PRO A 43 29.25 21.72 -5.04
C PRO A 43 29.92 21.33 -6.37
N GLN A 44 30.47 20.12 -6.51
CA GLN A 44 31.18 19.68 -7.73
C GLN A 44 30.28 19.05 -8.81
N GLY A 45 28.95 19.03 -8.62
CA GLY A 45 28.01 18.63 -9.65
C GLY A 45 27.77 17.11 -9.72
N ALA A 46 27.16 16.54 -8.68
CA ALA A 46 26.81 15.12 -8.60
C ALA A 46 25.55 14.74 -9.42
N GLN A 47 25.32 15.35 -10.59
CA GLN A 47 24.07 15.20 -11.36
C GLN A 47 23.77 13.72 -11.72
N GLN A 48 24.78 12.94 -12.12
CA GLN A 48 24.58 11.54 -12.52
C GLN A 48 24.18 10.64 -11.34
N GLN A 49 24.76 10.86 -10.16
CA GLN A 49 24.42 10.06 -8.97
C GLN A 49 22.99 10.35 -8.52
N VAL A 50 22.56 11.61 -8.57
CA VAL A 50 21.19 12.01 -8.23
C VAL A 50 20.18 11.33 -9.15
N TYR A 51 20.44 11.26 -10.47
CA TYR A 51 19.54 10.58 -11.40
C TYR A 51 19.42 9.09 -11.13
N TRP A 52 20.54 8.41 -10.89
CA TRP A 52 20.52 6.97 -10.62
C TRP A 52 19.82 6.63 -9.30
N LEU A 53 20.14 7.37 -8.23
CA LEU A 53 19.50 7.18 -6.92
C LEU A 53 18.01 7.55 -6.95
N GLY A 54 17.66 8.61 -7.67
CA GLY A 54 16.26 9.00 -7.89
C GLY A 54 15.48 7.92 -8.64
N PHE A 55 16.07 7.32 -9.68
CA PHE A 55 15.46 6.20 -10.40
C PHE A 55 15.24 4.98 -9.49
N LEU A 56 16.23 4.61 -8.69
CA LEU A 56 16.08 3.51 -7.72
C LEU A 56 15.02 3.80 -6.65
N SER A 57 14.90 5.06 -6.21
CA SER A 57 13.85 5.50 -5.29
C SER A 57 12.45 5.34 -5.90
N ILE A 58 12.28 5.70 -7.17
CA ILE A 58 11.03 5.48 -7.89
C ILE A 58 10.70 3.99 -7.97
N ILE A 59 11.66 3.13 -8.30
CA ILE A 59 11.45 1.67 -8.32
C ILE A 59 11.03 1.16 -6.94
N SER A 60 11.76 1.55 -5.88
CA SER A 60 11.46 1.19 -4.48
C SER A 60 10.01 1.56 -4.12
N SER A 61 9.61 2.80 -4.46
CA SER A 61 8.29 3.35 -4.17
C SER A 61 7.12 2.65 -4.87
N VAL A 62 7.38 1.82 -5.87
CA VAL A 62 6.36 1.01 -6.55
C VAL A 62 6.42 -0.44 -6.10
N VAL A 63 7.62 -1.03 -6.07
CA VAL A 63 7.80 -2.46 -5.78
C VAL A 63 7.39 -2.79 -4.34
N PHE A 64 7.85 -2.02 -3.34
CA PHE A 64 7.54 -2.33 -1.95
C PHE A 64 6.06 -2.19 -1.62
N PRO A 65 5.36 -1.11 -2.01
CA PRO A 65 3.92 -1.03 -1.76
C PRO A 65 3.13 -2.15 -2.42
N VAL A 66 3.49 -2.57 -3.64
CA VAL A 66 2.86 -3.70 -4.33
C VAL A 66 3.08 -5.02 -3.57
N LEU A 67 4.29 -5.29 -3.09
CA LEU A 67 4.58 -6.48 -2.30
C LEU A 67 3.83 -6.45 -0.97
N LEU A 68 3.90 -5.34 -0.24
CA LEU A 68 3.25 -5.15 1.06
C LEU A 68 1.73 -5.34 0.96
N ILE A 69 1.07 -4.70 -0.01
CA ILE A 69 -0.38 -4.83 -0.17
C ILE A 69 -0.78 -6.24 -0.60
N THR A 70 -0.02 -6.88 -1.49
CA THR A 70 -0.33 -8.25 -1.96
C THR A 70 -0.21 -9.26 -0.81
N VAL A 71 0.84 -9.16 0.01
CA VAL A 71 1.00 -10.01 1.20
C VAL A 71 -0.09 -9.74 2.24
N ALA A 72 -0.48 -8.48 2.46
CA ALA A 72 -1.59 -8.17 3.36
C ALA A 72 -2.92 -8.76 2.87
N LEU A 73 -3.18 -8.67 1.55
CA LEU A 73 -4.39 -9.20 0.93
C LEU A 73 -4.42 -10.73 0.89
N TYR A 74 -3.28 -11.40 0.84
CA TYR A 74 -3.20 -12.85 0.98
C TYR A 74 -3.89 -13.32 2.27
N ALA A 75 -3.53 -12.74 3.42
CA ALA A 75 -4.12 -13.14 4.70
C ALA A 75 -5.64 -12.89 4.72
N LEU A 76 -6.09 -11.74 4.22
CA LEU A 76 -7.50 -11.38 4.18
C LEU A 76 -8.32 -12.31 3.27
N ASN A 77 -7.80 -12.69 2.10
CA ASN A 77 -8.46 -13.64 1.19
C ASN A 77 -8.44 -15.07 1.72
N THR A 78 -7.44 -15.46 2.50
CA THR A 78 -7.42 -16.81 3.09
C THR A 78 -8.47 -17.00 4.18
N LEU A 79 -8.87 -15.92 4.88
CA LEU A 79 -9.98 -15.97 5.84
C LEU A 79 -11.35 -16.18 5.18
N THR A 80 -11.47 -15.90 3.89
CA THR A 80 -12.74 -16.01 3.14
C THR A 80 -12.91 -17.33 2.40
N GLY A 81 -11.99 -18.30 2.59
CA GLY A 81 -12.15 -19.68 2.10
C GLY A 81 -11.18 -20.10 0.99
N TRP A 82 -10.14 -19.30 0.67
CA TRP A 82 -9.14 -19.65 -0.32
C TRP A 82 -7.94 -20.35 0.34
N THR A 83 -7.76 -21.64 0.07
CA THR A 83 -6.72 -22.51 0.66
C THR A 83 -5.39 -22.46 -0.09
N GLN A 84 -5.00 -21.30 -0.61
CA GLN A 84 -3.74 -21.16 -1.35
C GLN A 84 -2.57 -20.89 -0.40
N THR A 85 -1.39 -21.36 -0.77
CA THR A 85 -0.15 -20.96 -0.10
C THR A 85 0.19 -19.50 -0.44
N LEU A 86 1.05 -18.84 0.36
CA LEU A 86 1.49 -17.47 0.05
C LEU A 86 2.17 -17.42 -1.33
N SER A 87 2.99 -18.42 -1.66
CA SER A 87 3.68 -18.51 -2.95
C SER A 87 2.69 -18.56 -4.12
N GLU A 88 1.70 -19.46 -4.07
CA GLU A 88 0.67 -19.56 -5.10
C GLU A 88 -0.12 -18.27 -5.26
N PHE A 89 -0.46 -17.61 -4.15
CA PHE A 89 -1.19 -16.35 -4.20
C PHE A 89 -0.37 -15.23 -4.83
N MET A 90 0.92 -15.16 -4.51
CA MET A 90 1.85 -14.21 -5.11
C MET A 90 2.03 -14.50 -6.61
N GLU A 91 2.25 -15.76 -7.00
CA GLU A 91 2.41 -16.13 -8.40
C GLU A 91 1.16 -15.81 -9.23
N LYS A 92 -0.03 -16.08 -8.69
CA LYS A 92 -1.31 -15.78 -9.36
C LYS A 92 -1.52 -14.28 -9.53
N ASN A 93 -1.33 -13.49 -8.46
CA ASN A 93 -1.86 -12.12 -8.41
C ASN A 93 -0.80 -11.03 -8.58
N LEU A 94 0.47 -11.27 -8.23
CA LEU A 94 1.48 -10.21 -8.14
C LEU A 94 1.68 -9.47 -9.46
N ASN A 95 1.76 -10.20 -10.57
CA ASN A 95 1.94 -9.59 -11.90
C ASN A 95 0.77 -8.65 -12.23
N GLN A 96 -0.45 -9.12 -12.01
CA GLN A 96 -1.65 -8.36 -12.33
C GLN A 96 -1.82 -7.14 -11.39
N VAL A 97 -1.54 -7.31 -10.10
CA VAL A 97 -1.53 -6.20 -9.14
C VAL A 97 -0.48 -5.17 -9.55
N PHE A 98 0.70 -5.59 -9.97
CA PHE A 98 1.76 -4.68 -10.43
C PHE A 98 1.33 -3.89 -11.67
N ILE A 99 0.80 -4.56 -12.70
CA ILE A 99 0.31 -3.93 -13.94
C ILE A 99 -0.78 -2.90 -13.64
N GLU A 100 -1.79 -3.26 -12.86
CA GLU A 100 -2.90 -2.35 -12.56
C GLU A 100 -2.49 -1.23 -11.59
N THR A 101 -1.51 -1.47 -10.72
CA THR A 101 -0.90 -0.43 -9.89
C THR A 101 -0.13 0.58 -10.75
N LEU A 102 0.65 0.13 -11.72
CA LEU A 102 1.32 1.03 -12.67
C LEU A 102 0.32 1.81 -13.52
N ARG A 103 -0.76 1.16 -13.97
CA ARG A 103 -1.81 1.82 -14.75
C ARG A 103 -2.55 2.87 -13.94
N SER A 104 -2.89 2.57 -12.68
CA SER A 104 -3.52 3.55 -11.77
C SER A 104 -2.58 4.68 -11.41
N TRP A 105 -1.29 4.41 -11.18
CA TRP A 105 -0.26 5.41 -10.97
C TRP A 105 -0.10 6.34 -12.18
N GLY A 106 0.00 5.78 -13.39
CA GLY A 106 0.11 6.57 -14.63
C GLY A 106 -1.11 7.47 -14.88
N LYS A 107 -2.33 6.97 -14.64
CA LYS A 107 -3.53 7.81 -14.71
C LYS A 107 -3.53 8.89 -13.64
N THR A 108 -3.13 8.56 -12.41
CA THR A 108 -3.04 9.54 -11.31
C THR A 108 -2.05 10.64 -11.66
N LEU A 109 -0.86 10.28 -12.15
CA LEU A 109 0.19 11.20 -12.57
C LEU A 109 -0.30 12.16 -13.67
N LEU A 110 -0.98 11.64 -14.70
CA LEU A 110 -1.55 12.46 -15.78
C LEU A 110 -2.50 13.55 -15.24
N TRP A 111 -3.37 13.18 -14.30
CA TRP A 111 -4.28 14.14 -13.67
C TRP A 111 -3.56 15.12 -12.74
N SER A 112 -2.58 14.65 -11.97
CA SER A 112 -1.77 15.51 -11.08
C SER A 112 -0.96 16.55 -11.84
N LEU A 113 -0.43 16.19 -13.02
CA LEU A 113 0.32 17.11 -13.89
C LEU A 113 -0.59 18.19 -14.49
N LEU A 114 -1.86 17.87 -14.76
CA LEU A 114 -2.85 18.85 -15.19
C LEU A 114 -3.21 19.78 -14.02
N LEU A 115 -3.64 19.19 -12.90
CA LEU A 115 -4.04 19.88 -11.67
C LEU A 115 -3.85 18.95 -10.46
N ILE A 116 -3.27 19.48 -9.38
CA ILE A 116 -2.97 18.69 -8.16
C ILE A 116 -4.24 18.08 -7.55
N LEU A 117 -5.33 18.86 -7.42
CA LEU A 117 -6.57 18.39 -6.77
C LEU A 117 -7.26 17.23 -7.51
N PRO A 118 -7.47 17.27 -8.84
CA PRO A 118 -7.92 16.11 -9.62
C PRO A 118 -7.00 14.89 -9.51
N GLY A 119 -5.68 15.10 -9.40
CA GLY A 119 -4.72 14.03 -9.15
C GLY A 119 -4.98 13.30 -7.83
N ILE A 120 -5.13 14.04 -6.73
CA ILE A 120 -5.46 13.48 -5.41
C ILE A 120 -6.81 12.74 -5.46
N TRP A 121 -7.81 13.31 -6.14
CA TRP A 121 -9.10 12.66 -6.31
C TRP A 121 -8.96 11.29 -7.00
N LYS A 122 -8.19 11.23 -8.09
CA LYS A 122 -7.94 10.00 -8.84
C LYS A 122 -7.12 8.98 -8.08
N TYR A 123 -6.14 9.43 -7.29
CA TYR A 123 -5.39 8.58 -6.38
C TYR A 123 -6.32 7.83 -5.41
N ILE A 124 -7.26 8.54 -4.79
CA ILE A 124 -8.24 7.93 -3.87
C ILE A 124 -9.17 6.98 -4.63
N GLU A 125 -9.67 7.36 -5.82
CA GLU A 125 -10.51 6.49 -6.67
C GLU A 125 -9.83 5.16 -7.02
N TYR A 126 -8.52 5.14 -7.18
CA TYR A 126 -7.77 3.93 -7.56
C TYR A 126 -7.12 3.19 -6.38
N SER A 127 -7.34 3.65 -5.16
CA SER A 127 -6.80 3.03 -3.94
C SER A 127 -7.22 1.56 -3.73
N LEU A 128 -8.38 1.16 -4.26
CA LEU A 128 -8.91 -0.20 -4.09
C LEU A 128 -8.59 -1.12 -5.28
N VAL A 129 -7.79 -0.67 -6.25
CA VAL A 129 -7.40 -1.48 -7.42
C VAL A 129 -6.78 -2.83 -7.01
N PRO A 130 -5.81 -2.91 -6.07
CA PRO A 130 -5.27 -4.20 -5.63
C PRO A 130 -6.32 -5.14 -5.02
N LEU A 131 -7.34 -4.59 -4.35
CA LEU A 131 -8.44 -5.38 -3.78
C LEU A 131 -9.36 -5.92 -4.87
N VAL A 132 -9.64 -5.11 -5.90
CA VAL A 132 -10.41 -5.58 -7.06
C VAL A 132 -9.68 -6.74 -7.74
N VAL A 133 -8.38 -6.57 -8.01
CA VAL A 133 -7.56 -7.57 -8.69
C VAL A 133 -7.49 -8.88 -7.91
N THR A 134 -7.32 -8.82 -6.59
CA THR A 134 -7.11 -10.03 -5.77
C THR A 134 -8.40 -10.70 -5.29
N SER A 135 -9.54 -10.00 -5.34
CA SER A 135 -10.77 -10.47 -4.68
C SER A 135 -12.04 -10.38 -5.54
N SER A 136 -11.99 -9.88 -6.77
CA SER A 136 -13.16 -9.83 -7.67
C SER A 136 -13.16 -10.99 -8.67
N LYS A 137 -14.18 -11.87 -8.60
CA LYS A 137 -14.39 -12.91 -9.61
C LYS A 137 -14.68 -12.34 -11.00
N ALA A 138 -15.45 -11.26 -11.07
CA ALA A 138 -15.78 -10.60 -12.34
C ALA A 138 -14.54 -10.03 -13.03
N TYR A 139 -13.52 -9.63 -12.26
CA TYR A 139 -12.22 -9.23 -12.79
C TYR A 139 -11.44 -10.44 -13.33
N ASP A 140 -11.37 -11.53 -12.57
CA ASP A 140 -10.74 -12.80 -13.01
C ASP A 140 -11.38 -13.34 -14.31
N GLU A 141 -12.68 -13.12 -14.50
CA GLU A 141 -13.42 -13.50 -15.71
C GLU A 141 -13.30 -12.49 -16.87
N GLY A 142 -12.56 -11.39 -16.69
CA GLY A 142 -12.37 -10.34 -17.70
C GLY A 142 -13.63 -9.50 -17.98
N LYS A 143 -14.63 -9.54 -17.09
CA LYS A 143 -15.92 -8.84 -17.26
C LYS A 143 -15.90 -7.39 -16.79
N GLU A 144 -14.95 -7.03 -15.92
CA GLU A 144 -14.85 -5.69 -15.34
C GLU A 144 -13.43 -5.14 -15.38
N ASP A 145 -13.31 -3.82 -15.56
CA ASP A 145 -12.04 -3.08 -15.46
C ASP A 145 -11.73 -2.71 -14.00
N ALA A 146 -10.52 -3.02 -13.52
CA ALA A 146 -10.14 -2.81 -12.12
C ALA A 146 -10.24 -1.35 -11.67
N LEU A 147 -9.84 -0.40 -12.53
CA LEU A 147 -9.83 1.03 -12.21
C LEU A 147 -11.26 1.58 -12.15
N GLN A 148 -12.12 1.17 -13.08
CA GLN A 148 -13.53 1.56 -13.07
C GLN A 148 -14.24 1.02 -11.84
N LYS A 149 -14.04 -0.26 -11.51
CA LYS A 149 -14.66 -0.89 -10.34
C LYS A 149 -14.17 -0.26 -9.04
N SER A 150 -12.87 -0.01 -8.91
CA SER A 150 -12.30 0.70 -7.77
C SER A 150 -12.96 2.08 -7.62
N ALA A 151 -13.03 2.87 -8.70
CA ALA A 151 -13.63 4.20 -8.67
C ALA A 151 -15.12 4.16 -8.27
N GLN A 152 -15.87 3.17 -8.76
CA GLN A 152 -17.27 2.98 -8.40
C GLN A 152 -17.45 2.70 -6.90
N ILE A 153 -16.68 1.76 -6.35
CA ILE A 153 -16.73 1.39 -4.93
C ILE A 153 -16.30 2.58 -4.06
N VAL A 154 -15.24 3.27 -4.46
CA VAL A 154 -14.70 4.44 -3.76
C VAL A 154 -15.72 5.56 -3.71
N ARG A 155 -16.34 5.93 -4.83
CA ARG A 155 -17.35 7.00 -4.88
C ARG A 155 -18.55 6.72 -3.98
N LYS A 156 -19.01 5.46 -3.94
CA LYS A 156 -20.12 5.05 -3.07
C LYS A 156 -19.78 5.12 -1.58
N ASN A 157 -18.51 4.92 -1.23
CA ASN A 157 -18.02 4.93 0.16
C ASN A 157 -17.02 6.06 0.42
N TRP A 158 -17.17 7.18 -0.28
CA TRP A 158 -16.16 8.25 -0.35
C TRP A 158 -15.69 8.70 1.03
N PHE A 159 -16.63 9.05 1.91
CA PHE A 159 -16.31 9.53 3.25
C PHE A 159 -15.58 8.50 4.13
N LYS A 160 -15.94 7.22 4.02
CA LYS A 160 -15.31 6.16 4.81
C LYS A 160 -13.87 5.92 4.36
N ILE A 161 -13.66 5.87 3.05
CA ILE A 161 -12.32 5.65 2.47
C ILE A 161 -11.45 6.88 2.71
N LEU A 162 -11.99 8.08 2.48
CA LEU A 162 -11.29 9.33 2.78
C LEU A 162 -10.88 9.41 4.26
N ALA A 163 -11.76 9.02 5.20
CA ALA A 163 -11.42 8.98 6.62
C ALA A 163 -10.26 8.02 6.92
N VAL A 164 -10.22 6.85 6.28
CA VAL A 164 -9.09 5.90 6.39
C VAL A 164 -7.80 6.52 5.85
N PHE A 165 -7.84 7.17 4.69
CA PHE A 165 -6.67 7.85 4.11
C PHE A 165 -6.16 8.99 5.01
N VAL A 166 -7.06 9.89 5.42
CA VAL A 166 -6.70 11.01 6.30
C VAL A 166 -6.13 10.52 7.63
N PHE A 167 -6.71 9.47 8.21
CA PHE A 167 -6.22 8.97 9.49
C PHE A 167 -4.89 8.20 9.35
N PHE A 168 -4.85 7.16 8.51
CA PHE A 168 -3.71 6.24 8.45
C PHE A 168 -2.56 6.71 7.55
N HIS A 169 -2.82 7.54 6.53
CA HIS A 169 -1.81 7.97 5.57
C HIS A 169 -1.37 9.42 5.76
N LEU A 170 -2.12 10.23 6.52
CA LEU A 170 -1.76 11.61 6.82
C LEU A 170 -1.55 11.84 8.32
N PHE A 171 -2.58 11.69 9.14
CA PHE A 171 -2.52 12.05 10.55
C PHE A 171 -1.52 11.20 11.35
N VAL A 172 -1.58 9.87 11.22
CA VAL A 172 -0.68 8.96 11.94
C VAL A 172 0.77 9.13 11.50
N PRO A 173 1.12 9.12 10.19
CA PRO A 173 2.50 9.34 9.76
C PRO A 173 3.06 10.70 10.18
N VAL A 174 2.28 11.79 10.06
CA VAL A 174 2.71 13.14 10.49
C VAL A 174 2.99 13.15 12.00
N THR A 175 2.12 12.54 12.80
CA THR A 175 2.30 12.45 14.25
C THR A 175 3.53 11.62 14.61
N LEU A 176 3.72 10.46 13.97
CA LEU A 176 4.88 9.61 14.21
C LEU A 176 6.19 10.27 13.78
N SER A 177 6.20 10.99 12.66
CA SER A 177 7.37 11.77 12.25
C SER A 177 7.65 12.89 13.25
N ALA A 178 6.64 13.69 13.64
CA ALA A 178 6.84 14.79 14.58
C ALA A 178 7.37 14.34 15.96
N LEU A 179 6.96 13.17 16.43
CA LEU A 179 7.36 12.65 17.74
C LEU A 179 8.64 11.80 17.70
N PHE A 180 8.92 11.12 16.58
CA PHE A 180 9.94 10.06 16.54
C PHE A 180 10.92 10.12 15.37
N ASP A 181 11.06 11.26 14.67
CA ASP A 181 11.94 11.37 13.50
C ASP A 181 13.39 10.90 13.75
N ALA A 182 13.94 11.27 14.92
CA ALA A 182 15.29 10.91 15.34
C ALA A 182 15.51 9.39 15.49
N TYR A 183 14.45 8.61 15.65
CA TYR A 183 14.51 7.17 15.95
C TYR A 183 14.41 6.25 14.74
N ARG A 184 14.21 6.81 13.54
CA ARG A 184 13.97 6.03 12.33
C ARG A 184 15.24 5.34 11.80
N LEU A 185 16.42 5.89 12.07
CA LEU A 185 17.70 5.37 11.60
C LEU A 185 18.10 4.09 12.34
N ILE A 186 18.04 2.93 11.67
CA ILE A 186 18.40 1.65 12.30
C ILE A 186 19.85 1.64 12.81
N TRP A 187 20.73 2.37 12.13
CA TRP A 187 22.15 2.46 12.44
C TRP A 187 22.45 3.32 13.68
N LYS A 188 21.52 4.19 14.09
CA LYS A 188 21.66 5.02 15.29
C LYS A 188 20.85 4.47 16.46
N THR A 189 19.61 4.08 16.21
CA THR A 189 18.64 3.68 17.24
C THR A 189 17.92 2.40 16.82
N PRO A 190 18.60 1.24 16.80
CA PRO A 190 18.08 0.01 16.22
C PRO A 190 16.79 -0.48 16.90
N ILE A 191 16.74 -0.45 18.23
CA ILE A 191 15.57 -0.91 18.99
C ILE A 191 14.34 -0.02 18.70
N ALA A 192 14.52 1.30 18.70
CA ALA A 192 13.43 2.23 18.44
C ALA A 192 12.96 2.16 16.97
N SER A 193 13.89 1.99 16.02
CA SER A 193 13.57 1.80 14.61
C SER A 193 12.75 0.52 14.38
N LEU A 194 13.16 -0.61 14.97
CA LEU A 194 12.39 -1.86 14.90
C LEU A 194 11.01 -1.75 15.56
N ALA A 195 10.91 -1.06 16.70
CA ALA A 195 9.63 -0.83 17.36
C ALA A 195 8.68 0.02 16.49
N LEU A 196 9.20 1.06 15.84
CA LEU A 196 8.44 1.87 14.88
C LEU A 196 8.03 1.03 13.66
N SER A 197 8.92 0.21 13.10
CA SER A 197 8.57 -0.70 12.00
C SER A 197 7.48 -1.72 12.39
N ALA A 198 7.47 -2.18 13.64
CA ALA A 198 6.42 -3.06 14.15
C ALA A 198 5.07 -2.34 14.25
N LEU A 199 5.09 -1.08 14.70
CA LEU A 199 3.90 -0.22 14.72
C LEU A 199 3.39 0.05 13.30
N ASP A 200 4.26 0.42 12.37
CA ASP A 200 3.91 0.66 10.96
C ASP A 200 3.33 -0.61 10.32
N THR A 201 3.90 -1.77 10.62
CA THR A 201 3.36 -3.08 10.18
C THR A 201 1.94 -3.31 10.69
N TYR A 202 1.70 -3.06 11.98
CA TYR A 202 0.37 -3.20 12.57
C TYR A 202 -0.64 -2.24 11.93
N LEU A 203 -0.26 -0.97 11.77
CA LEU A 203 -1.10 0.07 11.16
C LEU A 203 -1.41 -0.22 9.69
N LEU A 204 -0.45 -0.74 8.92
CA LEU A 204 -0.65 -1.16 7.54
C LEU A 204 -1.66 -2.31 7.44
N ILE A 205 -1.52 -3.35 8.28
CA ILE A 205 -2.46 -4.47 8.31
C ILE A 205 -3.86 -3.99 8.69
N LEU A 206 -3.96 -3.14 9.72
CA LEU A 206 -5.22 -2.59 10.20
C LEU A 206 -5.92 -1.74 9.14
N SER A 207 -5.20 -0.82 8.49
CA SER A 207 -5.75 0.05 7.45
C SER A 207 -6.23 -0.76 6.24
N THR A 208 -5.43 -1.73 5.80
CA THR A 208 -5.77 -2.64 4.69
C THR A 208 -7.02 -3.45 5.01
N GLN A 209 -7.14 -3.98 6.24
CA GLN A 209 -8.33 -4.72 6.66
C GLN A 209 -9.60 -3.85 6.68
N ILE A 210 -9.50 -2.59 7.12
CA ILE A 210 -10.64 -1.67 7.10
C ILE A 210 -11.08 -1.41 5.65
N LEU A 211 -10.14 -1.12 4.74
CA LEU A 211 -10.44 -0.95 3.31
C LEU A 211 -11.05 -2.22 2.70
N PHE A 212 -10.52 -3.39 3.06
CA PHE A 212 -11.04 -4.68 2.61
C PHE A 212 -12.47 -4.95 3.09
N ASN A 213 -12.79 -4.58 4.33
CA ASN A 213 -14.15 -4.71 4.85
C ASN A 213 -15.13 -3.76 4.15
N ILE A 214 -14.71 -2.54 3.82
CA ILE A 214 -15.51 -1.62 3.01
C ILE A 214 -15.76 -2.24 1.63
N PHE A 215 -14.70 -2.71 0.96
CA PHE A 215 -14.78 -3.38 -0.34
C PHE A 215 -15.74 -4.57 -0.31
N ARG A 216 -15.56 -5.51 0.64
CA ARG A 216 -16.39 -6.71 0.79
C ARG A 216 -17.86 -6.37 1.05
N SER A 217 -18.12 -5.31 1.81
CA SER A 217 -19.50 -4.88 2.11
C SER A 217 -20.26 -4.42 0.86
N GLU A 218 -19.55 -3.95 -0.17
CA GLU A 218 -20.14 -3.56 -1.45
C GLU A 218 -20.27 -4.72 -2.42
N VAL A 219 -19.26 -5.58 -2.53
CA VAL A 219 -19.33 -6.77 -3.39
C VAL A 219 -20.47 -7.69 -2.95
N ARG A 220 -20.61 -7.95 -1.64
CA ARG A 220 -21.72 -8.77 -1.10
C ARG A 220 -23.11 -8.21 -1.39
N LYS A 221 -23.26 -6.89 -1.41
CA LYS A 221 -24.55 -6.27 -1.74
C LYS A 221 -24.87 -6.46 -3.21
N HIS A 222 -23.86 -6.47 -4.08
CA HIS A 222 -24.07 -6.67 -5.51
C HIS A 222 -24.48 -8.11 -5.82
N ASP A 223 -23.83 -9.09 -5.19
CA ASP A 223 -24.15 -10.52 -5.36
C ASP A 223 -25.50 -10.92 -4.74
N ALA A 224 -26.03 -10.15 -3.79
CA ALA A 224 -27.33 -10.42 -3.15
C ALA A 224 -28.54 -9.83 -3.91
N HIS A 225 -28.29 -9.02 -4.94
CA HIS A 225 -29.33 -8.35 -5.74
C HIS A 225 -29.35 -8.80 -7.22
N VAL A 226 -28.58 -9.83 -7.55
CA VAL A 226 -28.60 -10.55 -8.83
C VAL A 226 -29.10 -11.96 -8.56
#